data_AF-A0A520JBM8-F1
#
_entry.id   AF-A0A520JBM8-F1
#
_cell.length_a   1.000
_cell.length_b   1.000
_cell.length_c   1.000
_cell.angle_alpha   90.00
_cell.angle_beta   90.00
_cell.angle_gamma   90.00
#
_symmetry.space_group_name_H-M   'P 1'
#
loop_
_entity.id
_entity.type
_entity.pdbx_description
1 polymer ?
#
loop_
_entity_poly.entity_id
_entity_poly.type
_entity_poly.pdbx_seq_one_letter_code
_entity_poly.pdbx_strand_id
1 'polypeptide(L)' 'MAGHSHSHHGHDHSGHGHGGHGHSHAPASGHDRAFAVGIALNLSFIVGEVVFGLMAHSVSLLADAGHNLSDVLGLGPAAR' A
#
# COMPACT_ATOMS: atom_id res chain seq x y z
N MET A 1 18.69 -65.14 4.56
CA MET A 1 17.76 -63.99 4.58
C MET A 1 18.56 -62.77 4.15
N ALA A 2 18.29 -62.24 2.97
CA ALA A 2 19.12 -61.20 2.33
C ALA A 2 18.76 -59.80 2.85
N GLY A 3 19.74 -59.06 3.36
CA GLY A 3 19.59 -57.66 3.72
C GLY A 3 19.74 -56.76 2.50
N HIS A 4 18.71 -55.96 2.21
CA HIS A 4 18.78 -54.89 1.22
C HIS A 4 19.11 -53.57 1.93
N SER A 5 20.27 -53.01 1.59
CA SER A 5 20.72 -51.68 2.01
C SER A 5 20.36 -50.70 0.91
N HIS A 6 19.48 -49.74 1.19
CA HIS A 6 19.16 -48.66 0.24
C HIS A 6 20.10 -47.47 0.47
N SER A 7 21.10 -47.33 -0.39
CA SER A 7 21.85 -46.08 -0.54
C SER A 7 20.99 -45.09 -1.32
N HIS A 8 20.50 -44.05 -0.65
CA HIS A 8 19.89 -42.91 -1.32
C HIS A 8 20.98 -41.97 -1.84
N HIS A 9 20.80 -41.62 -3.11
CA HIS A 9 21.69 -40.87 -3.98
C HIS A 9 21.68 -39.38 -3.63
N GLY A 10 22.77 -38.70 -3.97
CA GLY A 10 23.15 -37.35 -3.52
C GLY A 10 22.07 -36.27 -3.65
N HIS A 11 21.98 -35.46 -2.59
CA HIS A 11 21.31 -34.17 -2.62
C HIS A 11 22.28 -33.10 -3.13
N ASP A 12 22.21 -32.79 -4.42
CA ASP A 12 22.78 -31.56 -4.98
C ASP A 12 21.62 -30.71 -5.54
N HIS A 13 21.00 -29.93 -4.65
CA HIS A 13 20.09 -28.87 -5.06
C HIS A 13 20.92 -27.69 -5.56
N SER A 14 21.12 -27.70 -6.88
CA SER A 14 21.66 -26.61 -7.67
C SER A 14 21.00 -25.27 -7.30
N GLY A 15 21.84 -24.24 -7.17
CA GLY A 15 21.58 -23.01 -6.43
C GLY A 15 20.25 -22.31 -6.72
N HIS A 16 19.54 -21.97 -5.64
CA HIS A 16 18.50 -20.95 -5.65
C HIS A 16 19.13 -19.57 -5.82
N GLY A 17 19.41 -19.20 -7.07
CA GLY A 17 19.65 -17.82 -7.45
C GLY A 17 18.37 -17.02 -7.32
N HIS A 18 18.06 -16.52 -6.12
CA HIS A 18 17.08 -15.45 -5.95
C HIS A 18 17.66 -14.17 -6.54
N GLY A 19 17.58 -14.05 -7.87
CA GLY A 19 17.78 -12.79 -8.57
C GLY A 19 16.82 -11.78 -7.99
N GLY A 20 17.36 -10.81 -7.24
CA GLY A 20 16.60 -9.78 -6.57
C GLY A 20 15.66 -9.09 -7.55
N HIS A 21 14.37 -9.29 -7.36
CA HIS A 21 13.33 -8.51 -8.00
C HIS A 21 13.41 -7.10 -7.39
N GLY A 22 14.31 -6.28 -7.92
CA GLY A 22 14.35 -4.85 -7.61
C GLY A 22 13.10 -4.21 -8.18
N HIS A 23 12.06 -4.10 -7.36
CA HIS A 23 10.89 -3.28 -7.68
C HIS A 23 11.31 -1.82 -7.63
N SER A 24 11.92 -1.35 -8.71
CA SER A 24 12.21 0.07 -8.91
C SER A 24 10.86 0.78 -9.11
N HIS A 25 10.30 1.32 -8.02
CA HIS A 25 9.29 2.36 -8.11
C HIS A 25 9.98 3.59 -8.69
N ALA A 26 10.06 3.63 -10.03
CA ALA A 26 10.51 4.83 -10.72
C ALA A 26 9.65 5.99 -10.23
N PRO A 27 10.25 7.11 -9.76
CA PRO A 27 9.48 8.29 -9.42
C PRO A 27 8.79 8.73 -10.70
N ALA A 28 7.46 8.63 -10.71
CA ALA A 28 6.67 8.92 -11.90
C ALA A 28 6.66 10.43 -12.13
N SER A 29 7.73 10.93 -12.77
CA SER A 29 8.06 12.34 -13.01
C SER A 29 7.13 13.03 -14.02
N GLY A 30 5.83 12.80 -13.91
CA GLY A 30 4.80 13.34 -14.79
C GLY A 30 3.37 13.28 -14.25
N HIS A 31 3.16 12.74 -13.04
CA HIS A 31 1.81 12.62 -12.45
C HIS A 31 1.48 13.69 -11.42
N ASP A 32 2.33 14.70 -11.20
CA ASP A 32 2.11 15.73 -10.17
C ASP A 32 0.73 16.39 -10.26
N ARG A 33 0.24 16.63 -11.50
CA ARG A 33 -1.10 17.18 -11.70
C ARG A 33 -2.21 16.18 -11.40
N ALA A 34 -2.08 14.93 -11.83
CA ALA A 34 -3.07 13.89 -11.54
C ALA A 34 -3.14 13.57 -10.03
N PHE A 35 -1.98 13.56 -9.37
CA PHE A 35 -1.84 13.41 -7.93
C PHE A 35 -2.42 14.60 -7.18
N ALA A 36 -2.11 15.84 -7.59
CA ALA A 36 -2.70 17.04 -7.01
C ALA A 36 -4.22 17.11 -7.20
N VAL A 37 -4.73 16.70 -8.36
CA VAL A 37 -6.17 16.59 -8.63
C VAL A 37 -6.79 15.51 -7.73
N GLY A 38 -6.13 14.37 -7.55
CA GLY A 38 -6.55 13.32 -6.62
C GLY A 38 -6.64 13.81 -5.17
N ILE A 39 -5.63 14.55 -4.70
CA ILE A 39 -5.65 15.19 -3.38
C ILE A 39 -6.80 16.20 -3.27
N ALA A 40 -6.99 17.05 -4.27
CA ALA A 40 -8.05 18.07 -4.26
C ALA A 40 -9.46 17.44 -4.22
N LEU A 41 -9.69 16.40 -5.04
CA LEU A 41 -10.93 15.63 -5.04
C LEU A 41 -11.17 14.96 -3.70
N ASN A 42 -10.14 14.32 -3.13
CA ASN A 42 -10.22 13.67 -1.84
C ASN A 42 -10.58 14.66 -0.70
N LEU A 43 -9.87 15.80 -0.64
CA LEU A 43 -10.17 16.85 0.34
C LEU A 43 -11.61 17.39 0.20
N SER A 44 -12.12 17.53 -1.02
CA SER A 44 -13.51 17.96 -1.24
C SER A 44 -14.53 16.95 -0.70
N PHE A 45 -14.23 15.65 -0.76
CA PHE A 45 -15.05 14.60 -0.18
C PHE A 45 -15.08 14.67 1.35
N ILE A 46 -13.90 14.79 1.98
CA ILE A 46 -13.77 14.94 3.44
C ILE A 46 -14.60 16.14 3.94
N VAL A 47 -14.56 17.28 3.24
CA VAL A 47 -15.36 18.45 3.60
C VAL A 47 -16.86 18.16 3.53
N GLY A 48 -17.31 17.44 2.51
CA GLY A 48 -18.70 16.99 2.39
C GLY A 48 -19.10 16.09 3.56
N GLU A 49 -18.29 15.07 3.87
CA GLU A 49 -18.55 14.12 4.96
C GLU A 49 -18.61 14.79 6.33
N VAL A 50 -17.76 15.78 6.59
CA VAL A 50 -17.83 16.59 7.82
C VAL A 50 -19.13 17.39 7.87
N VAL A 51 -19.49 18.09 6.79
CA VAL A 51 -20.70 18.91 6.74
C VAL A 51 -21.96 18.05 6.92
N PHE A 52 -22.08 16.96 6.17
CA PHE A 52 -23.20 16.02 6.30
C PHE A 52 -23.19 15.27 7.63
N GLY A 53 -22.01 14.92 8.15
CA GLY A 53 -21.85 14.30 9.45
C GLY A 53 -22.33 15.20 10.59
N LEU A 54 -22.02 16.49 10.53
CA LEU A 54 -22.50 17.48 11.49
C LEU A 54 -24.01 17.72 11.34
N MET A 55 -24.52 17.88 10.12
CA MET A 55 -25.96 18.05 9.86
C MET A 55 -26.79 16.83 10.30
N ALA A 56 -26.28 15.63 10.06
CA ALA A 56 -26.92 14.37 10.43
C ALA A 56 -26.63 13.92 11.87
N HIS A 57 -25.83 14.68 12.62
CA HIS A 57 -25.36 14.32 13.97
C HIS A 57 -24.72 12.91 14.04
N SER A 58 -23.99 12.52 13.00
CA SER A 58 -23.45 11.18 12.82
C SER A 58 -21.95 11.14 13.09
N VAL A 59 -21.57 10.49 14.19
CA VAL A 59 -20.17 10.21 14.51
C VAL A 59 -19.53 9.26 13.50
N SER A 60 -20.34 8.45 12.81
CA SER A 60 -19.83 7.53 11.78
C SER A 60 -19.27 8.26 10.56
N LEU A 61 -19.97 9.28 10.05
CA LEU A 61 -19.49 10.09 8.93
C LEU A 61 -18.26 10.91 9.32
N LEU A 62 -18.23 11.40 10.56
CA LEU A 62 -17.08 12.14 11.08
C LEU A 62 -15.85 11.25 11.29
N ALA A 63 -16.05 10.00 11.70
CA ALA A 63 -14.98 9.01 11.84
C ALA A 63 -14.38 8.62 10.48
N ASP A 64 -15.22 8.47 9.46
CA ASP A 64 -14.78 8.18 8.09
C ASP A 64 -13.93 9.33 7.52
N ALA A 65 -14.42 10.56 7.65
CA ALA A 65 -13.70 11.78 7.27
C ALA A 65 -12.35 11.92 8.01
N GLY A 66 -12.30 11.58 9.30
CA GLY A 66 -11.09 11.67 10.12
C GLY A 66 -10.00 10.65 9.76
N HIS A 67 -10.40 9.44 9.38
CA HIS A 67 -9.46 8.43 8.88
C HIS A 67 -8.89 8.87 7.52
N ASN A 68 -9.77 9.32 6.61
CA ASN A 68 -9.38 9.78 5.27
C ASN A 68 -8.42 10.99 5.34
N LEU A 69 -8.66 11.91 6.28
CA LEU A 69 -7.76 13.03 6.54
C LEU A 69 -6.39 12.57 7.07
N SER A 70 -6.35 11.57 7.96
CA SER A 70 -5.08 11.05 8.51
C SER A 70 -4.22 10.40 7.42
N ASP A 71 -4.85 9.71 6.47
CA ASP A 71 -4.17 9.11 5.33
C ASP A 71 -3.52 10.17 4.42
N VAL A 72 -4.22 11.27 4.13
CA VAL A 72 -3.69 12.37 3.32
C VAL A 72 -2.56 13.11 4.03
N LEU A 73 -2.69 13.35 5.34
CA LEU A 73 -1.64 14.03 6.12
C LEU A 73 -0.37 13.17 6.26
N GLY A 74 -0.49 11.84 6.26
CA GLY A 74 0.64 10.91 6.23
C GLY A 74 1.52 11.04 4.98
N LEU A 75 0.99 11.62 3.89
CA LEU A 75 1.72 11.89 2.65
C LEU A 75 2.47 13.24 2.68
N GLY A 76 2.35 14.02 3.76
CA GLY A 76 2.73 15.43 3.85
C GLY A 76 4.23 15.81 3.85
N PRO A 77 5.20 14.97 4.31
CA PRO A 77 6.62 15.35 4.25
C PRO A 77 7.54 14.45 3.41
N ALA A 78 7.04 13.42 2.72
CA ALA A 78 7.90 12.45 2.00
C ALA A 78 8.27 12.85 0.55
N ALA A 79 7.86 14.04 0.09
CA ALA A 79 8.15 14.54 -1.26
C ALA A 79 9.21 15.66 -1.28
N ARG A 80 10.23 15.55 -0.42
CA ARG A 80 11.45 16.36 -0.52
C ARG A 80 12.65 15.48 -0.82
#